data_AF-A0AAE4Z6T0-F1
#
_entry.id   AF-A0AAE4Z6T0-F1
#
_cell.length_a   1.000
_cell.length_b   1.000
_cell.length_c   1.000
_cell.angle_alpha   90.00
_cell.angle_beta   90.00
_cell.angle_gamma   90.00
#
_symmetry.space_group_name_H-M   'P 1'
#
loop_
_entity.id
_entity.type
_entity.pdbx_description
1 polymer ?
#
loop_
_entity_poly.entity_id
_entity_poly.type
_entity_poly.pdbx_seq_one_letter_code
_entity_poly.pdbx_strand_id
1 'polypeptide(L)'
;MKAAFSALVAAVLLAGFQTPAVAQDTVTVGVRAPLAAGEELPRSVADRLIAFYNRPSTIRFGGRTHIPAGRVIGGDVGVLAGPVDLAGVVDGDLLLINGDITLAPGSRIRGDLTVVGGVIIGLEQGQVDGVVTTYTAILRYRRVDGGIEYLGSQPRTYQPTGRTRLHLPSWELGESEIFVSARAYNRIEALPIAIGPRITTAGRNPLRLEALLVYRTIGGFSPDDSDIGYELRARQWLLGHRTVWLEAGLSSIVEPIERWQITNLENSLSLFLFRRDYRDYYEREGWYGLLGWRSNGFFGSVEFRDESHRERETNNVWTIFFNKDDELRPNAAIEAGDLNSLIFTVGVDTRTDEMWPLSGWYNTFSLEQAVGGRLDGVEQDFTRFFLDFRRYFRVSHGSVLALRLAGGGPFGGDRLPAQRQHIIGGAGSLPGYDMLEFDCGARGSADFGSVPGYGCQRFTLFQAEYRTSLDFHFHWDHSEAPQDIDFYGNPFAVDFAPAFVLFYDAGSAWDTDEGFYDHLKLSDNWVADIGAGIEFGGLGLYLAYPLVGRNDLQFVLRLDARF
;
A
#
# COMPACT_ATOMS: atom_id res chain seq x y z
N MET A 1 13.53 4.42 -34.68
CA MET A 1 13.59 4.79 -33.25
C MET A 1 12.49 5.76 -32.81
N LYS A 2 12.37 6.99 -33.35
CA LYS A 2 11.23 7.90 -32.99
C LYS A 2 9.83 7.30 -33.24
N ALA A 3 9.65 6.50 -34.29
CA ALA A 3 8.38 5.85 -34.61
C ALA A 3 7.98 4.72 -33.64
N ALA A 4 8.96 4.04 -33.02
CA ALA A 4 8.70 2.98 -32.05
C ALA A 4 8.25 3.54 -30.70
N PHE A 5 8.82 4.69 -30.30
CA PHE A 5 8.38 5.45 -29.12
C PHE A 5 6.94 5.95 -29.25
N SER A 6 6.58 6.51 -30.42
CA SER A 6 5.20 6.95 -30.68
C SER A 6 4.20 5.80 -30.72
N ALA A 7 4.59 4.63 -31.23
CA ALA A 7 3.72 3.45 -31.28
C ALA A 7 3.46 2.85 -29.90
N LEU A 8 4.46 2.84 -29.00
CA LEU A 8 4.30 2.34 -27.64
C LEU A 8 3.41 3.26 -26.78
N VAL A 9 3.62 4.58 -26.88
CA VAL A 9 2.77 5.58 -26.21
C VAL A 9 1.33 5.51 -26.72
N ALA A 10 1.14 5.29 -28.02
CA ALA A 10 -0.20 5.11 -28.60
C ALA A 10 -0.86 3.81 -28.15
N ALA A 11 -0.12 2.70 -28.02
CA ALA A 11 -0.66 1.42 -27.56
C ALA A 11 -1.09 1.46 -26.08
N VAL A 12 -0.30 2.13 -25.22
CA VAL A 12 -0.65 2.33 -23.79
C VAL A 12 -1.85 3.28 -23.64
N LEU A 13 -1.94 4.32 -24.47
CA LEU A 13 -3.11 5.20 -24.50
C LEU A 13 -4.37 4.47 -25.00
N LEU A 14 -4.26 3.64 -26.05
CA LEU A 14 -5.39 2.90 -26.63
C LEU A 14 -5.92 1.78 -25.71
N ALA A 15 -5.09 1.18 -24.86
CA ALA A 15 -5.54 0.21 -23.86
C ALA A 15 -6.30 0.84 -22.67
N GLY A 16 -6.17 2.16 -22.47
CA GLY A 16 -6.86 2.91 -21.41
C GLY A 16 -8.23 3.50 -21.80
N PHE A 17 -8.56 3.56 -23.09
CA PHE A 17 -9.84 4.10 -23.56
C PHE A 17 -10.86 2.98 -23.82
N GLN A 18 -11.44 2.44 -22.75
CA GLN A 18 -12.79 1.86 -22.86
C GLN A 18 -13.81 2.95 -22.56
N THR A 19 -14.52 3.39 -23.60
CA THR A 19 -15.66 4.30 -23.48
C THR A 19 -16.71 3.69 -22.55
N PRO A 20 -17.23 4.42 -21.55
CA PRO A 20 -18.38 3.94 -20.81
C PRO A 20 -19.56 3.85 -21.77
N ALA A 21 -20.12 2.65 -21.91
CA ALA A 21 -21.40 2.45 -22.58
C ALA A 21 -22.46 3.27 -21.83
N VAL A 22 -23.13 4.16 -22.55
CA VAL A 22 -24.24 4.95 -22.05
C VAL A 22 -25.38 3.99 -21.74
N ALA A 23 -25.59 3.68 -20.46
CA ALA A 23 -26.77 3.00 -19.96
C ALA A 23 -27.84 4.03 -19.59
N GLN A 24 -29.08 3.65 -19.88
CA GLN A 24 -30.28 4.47 -19.97
C GLN A 24 -30.67 5.22 -18.70
N ASP A 25 -31.35 6.34 -18.91
CA ASP A 25 -32.09 7.14 -17.91
C ASP A 25 -32.85 6.27 -16.91
N THR A 26 -32.48 6.39 -15.64
CA THR A 26 -33.31 6.02 -14.50
C THR A 26 -33.53 7.26 -13.64
N VAL A 27 -34.81 7.52 -13.36
CA VAL A 27 -35.31 8.60 -12.52
C VAL A 27 -34.51 8.70 -11.22
N THR A 28 -33.88 9.85 -11.00
CA THR A 28 -33.02 10.12 -9.84
C THR A 28 -33.87 10.39 -8.61
N VAL A 29 -33.87 9.46 -7.65
CA VAL A 29 -34.13 9.79 -6.23
C VAL A 29 -32.79 10.26 -5.67
N GLY A 30 -32.75 11.49 -5.14
CA GLY A 30 -31.50 12.19 -4.81
C GLY A 30 -30.74 11.55 -3.64
N VAL A 31 -29.86 10.60 -3.92
CA VAL A 31 -28.78 10.18 -3.04
C VAL A 31 -27.58 11.10 -3.30
N ARG A 32 -27.11 11.85 -2.31
CA ARG A 32 -25.83 12.55 -2.42
C ARG A 32 -24.71 11.52 -2.41
N ALA A 33 -23.77 11.64 -3.36
CA ALA A 33 -22.63 10.72 -3.47
C ALA A 33 -21.85 10.64 -2.14
N PRO A 34 -21.52 9.41 -1.66
CA PRO A 34 -20.67 9.25 -0.49
C PRO A 34 -19.28 9.83 -0.74
N LEU A 35 -18.64 10.36 0.32
CA LEU A 35 -17.23 10.75 0.29
C LEU A 35 -16.35 9.51 0.06
N ALA A 36 -15.20 9.68 -0.60
CA ALA A 36 -14.25 8.59 -0.77
C ALA A 36 -13.71 8.13 0.59
N ALA A 37 -13.41 6.84 0.73
CA ALA A 37 -12.86 6.28 1.97
C ALA A 37 -11.56 7.03 2.35
N GLY A 38 -11.52 7.59 3.58
CA GLY A 38 -10.38 8.35 4.09
C GLY A 38 -10.47 9.88 3.93
N GLU A 39 -11.48 10.42 3.25
CA GLU A 39 -11.73 11.87 3.26
C GLU A 39 -12.38 12.33 4.57
N GLU A 40 -11.92 13.45 5.13
CA GLU A 40 -12.56 14.03 6.33
C GLU A 40 -13.91 14.68 5.96
N LEU A 41 -14.87 14.62 6.89
CA LEU A 41 -16.13 15.35 6.77
C LEU A 41 -15.85 16.85 6.58
N PRO A 42 -16.40 17.51 5.55
CA PRO A 42 -16.33 18.96 5.43
C PRO A 42 -16.81 19.63 6.71
N ARG A 43 -16.08 20.65 7.21
CA ARG A 43 -16.41 21.31 8.50
C ARG A 43 -17.87 21.76 8.59
N SER A 44 -18.41 22.31 7.50
CA SER A 44 -19.81 22.74 7.42
C SER A 44 -20.85 21.61 7.55
N VAL A 45 -20.45 20.37 7.25
CA VAL A 45 -21.25 19.17 7.46
C VAL A 45 -21.10 18.71 8.92
N ALA A 46 -19.87 18.62 9.43
CA ALA A 46 -19.59 18.25 10.82
C ALA A 46 -20.31 19.16 11.83
N ASP A 47 -20.24 20.49 11.62
CA ASP A 47 -20.89 21.49 12.45
C ASP A 47 -22.43 21.32 12.44
N ARG A 48 -23.00 20.95 11.29
CA ARG A 48 -24.44 20.71 11.16
C ARG A 48 -24.89 19.46 11.90
N LEU A 49 -24.11 18.38 11.82
CA LEU A 49 -24.40 17.11 12.49
C LEU A 49 -24.32 17.27 14.02
N ILE A 50 -23.32 18.02 14.49
CA ILE A 50 -23.15 18.31 15.92
C ILE A 50 -24.25 19.24 16.42
N ALA A 51 -24.61 20.26 15.65
CA ALA A 51 -25.75 21.11 15.97
C ALA A 51 -27.04 20.27 16.06
N PHE A 52 -27.27 19.32 15.15
CA PHE A 52 -28.41 18.41 15.21
C PHE A 52 -28.40 17.56 16.49
N TYR A 53 -27.28 16.92 16.81
CA TYR A 53 -27.16 16.09 18.02
C TYR A 53 -27.36 16.92 19.30
N ASN A 54 -26.81 18.15 19.35
CA ASN A 54 -26.84 19.02 20.52
C ASN A 54 -28.14 19.83 20.70
N ARG A 55 -29.10 19.76 19.76
CA ARG A 55 -30.40 20.42 19.93
C ARG A 55 -31.10 19.90 21.20
N PRO A 56 -31.80 20.76 21.97
CA PRO A 56 -32.58 20.33 23.13
C PRO A 56 -33.75 19.41 22.79
N SER A 57 -34.26 19.48 21.55
CA SER A 57 -35.38 18.67 21.06
C SER A 57 -34.97 17.27 20.57
N THR A 58 -33.67 17.00 20.45
CA THR A 58 -33.16 15.72 19.94
C THR A 58 -33.14 14.68 21.06
N ILE A 59 -33.78 13.54 20.82
CA ILE A 59 -33.74 12.37 21.70
C ILE A 59 -32.40 11.66 21.46
N ARG A 60 -31.58 11.52 22.51
CA ARG A 60 -30.21 11.03 22.39
C ARG A 60 -30.05 9.63 22.95
N PHE A 61 -29.48 8.75 22.15
CA PHE A 61 -29.04 7.42 22.56
C PHE A 61 -27.53 7.28 22.40
N GLY A 62 -26.92 6.42 23.20
CA GLY A 62 -25.50 6.10 23.11
C GLY A 62 -25.27 4.61 23.22
N GLY A 63 -24.35 4.07 22.43
CA GLY A 63 -24.10 2.63 22.37
C GLY A 63 -25.19 1.88 21.59
N ARG A 64 -25.25 0.55 21.80
CA ARG A 64 -26.20 -0.33 21.12
C ARG A 64 -27.64 0.10 21.42
N THR A 65 -28.42 0.37 20.38
CA THR A 65 -29.79 0.86 20.50
C THR A 65 -30.73 -0.05 19.72
N HIS A 66 -31.73 -0.63 20.40
CA HIS A 66 -32.75 -1.46 19.78
C HIS A 66 -34.12 -0.79 19.91
N ILE A 67 -34.78 -0.55 18.77
CA ILE A 67 -36.14 -0.01 18.71
C ILE A 67 -37.06 -1.14 18.24
N PRO A 68 -37.80 -1.80 19.14
CA PRO A 68 -38.58 -2.99 18.82
C PRO A 68 -39.82 -2.67 17.97
N ALA A 69 -40.35 -3.71 17.32
CA ALA A 69 -41.58 -3.62 16.54
C ALA A 69 -42.76 -3.12 17.40
N GLY A 70 -43.62 -2.27 16.82
CA GLY A 70 -44.76 -1.65 17.51
C GLY A 70 -44.43 -0.42 18.35
N ARG A 71 -43.15 -0.04 18.48
CA ARG A 71 -42.74 1.21 19.13
C ARG A 71 -42.75 2.37 18.14
N VAL A 72 -43.34 3.50 18.54
CA VAL A 72 -43.25 4.78 17.81
C VAL A 72 -42.46 5.78 18.68
N ILE A 73 -41.40 6.37 18.11
CA ILE A 73 -40.65 7.47 18.71
C ILE A 73 -41.03 8.75 17.98
N GLY A 74 -41.68 9.69 18.68
CA GLY A 74 -42.00 11.00 18.14
C GLY A 74 -40.89 12.00 18.42
N GLY A 75 -40.29 12.56 17.38
CA GLY A 75 -39.21 13.55 17.46
C GLY A 75 -37.88 13.08 16.85
N ASP A 76 -36.96 14.03 16.68
CA ASP A 76 -35.64 13.81 16.11
C ASP A 76 -34.78 12.93 17.01
N VAL A 77 -34.08 11.94 16.43
CA VAL A 77 -33.29 10.96 17.16
C VAL A 77 -31.81 11.06 16.75
N GLY A 78 -30.92 11.13 17.74
CA GLY A 78 -29.47 11.09 17.55
C GLY A 78 -28.86 9.90 18.30
N VAL A 79 -28.14 9.02 17.59
CA VAL A 79 -27.46 7.87 18.18
C VAL A 79 -25.95 7.98 18.02
N LEU A 80 -25.22 7.73 19.11
CA LEU A 80 -23.78 7.92 19.18
C LEU A 80 -23.04 6.61 19.51
N ALA A 81 -22.11 6.21 18.64
CA ALA A 81 -21.14 5.13 18.87
C ALA A 81 -21.72 3.77 19.25
N GLY A 82 -22.65 3.25 18.44
CA GLY A 82 -23.13 1.87 18.59
C GLY A 82 -24.10 1.45 17.49
N PRO A 83 -24.27 0.13 17.28
CA PRO A 83 -25.16 -0.40 16.26
C PRO A 83 -26.63 -0.14 16.64
N VAL A 84 -27.46 0.12 15.64
CA VAL A 84 -28.88 0.40 15.78
C VAL A 84 -29.71 -0.64 15.05
N ASP A 85 -30.53 -1.37 15.79
CA ASP A 85 -31.50 -2.32 15.24
C ASP A 85 -32.89 -1.69 15.29
N LEU A 86 -33.42 -1.28 14.14
CA LEU A 86 -34.71 -0.59 14.03
C LEU A 86 -35.77 -1.51 13.45
N ALA A 87 -36.76 -1.88 14.26
CA ALA A 87 -37.96 -2.60 13.85
C ALA A 87 -39.26 -1.79 14.06
N GLY A 88 -39.19 -0.63 14.74
CA GLY A 88 -40.31 0.27 15.00
C GLY A 88 -40.40 1.46 14.02
N VAL A 89 -41.10 2.51 14.45
CA VAL A 89 -41.32 3.76 13.68
C VAL A 89 -40.63 4.95 14.34
N VAL A 90 -39.87 5.72 13.58
CA VAL A 90 -39.35 7.03 13.98
C VAL A 90 -40.12 8.12 13.23
N ASP A 91 -40.83 8.96 13.97
CA ASP A 91 -41.63 10.08 13.48
C ASP A 91 -40.82 11.39 13.65
N GLY A 92 -39.75 11.50 12.87
CA GLY A 92 -38.73 12.57 12.92
C GLY A 92 -37.47 12.18 12.13
N ASP A 93 -36.46 13.04 12.16
CA ASP A 93 -35.15 12.77 11.52
C ASP A 93 -34.28 11.84 12.38
N LEU A 94 -33.51 10.94 11.76
CA LEU A 94 -32.60 10.02 12.44
C LEU A 94 -31.13 10.30 12.03
N LEU A 95 -30.30 10.63 13.02
CA LEU A 95 -28.86 10.82 12.87
C LEU A 95 -28.09 9.72 13.62
N LEU A 96 -27.23 8.99 12.91
CA LEU A 96 -26.23 8.08 13.47
C LEU A 96 -24.82 8.63 13.30
N ILE A 97 -24.08 8.66 14.40
CA ILE A 97 -22.67 9.06 14.45
C ILE A 97 -21.82 7.88 14.90
N ASN A 98 -20.90 7.45 14.04
CA ASN A 98 -19.95 6.36 14.22
C ASN A 98 -20.63 5.04 14.63
N GLY A 99 -21.66 4.64 13.89
CA GLY A 99 -22.40 3.40 14.13
C GLY A 99 -23.18 2.96 12.90
N ASP A 100 -23.47 1.66 12.86
CA ASP A 100 -24.22 1.02 11.78
C ASP A 100 -25.71 0.96 12.13
N ILE A 101 -26.58 0.94 11.11
CA ILE A 101 -28.01 0.72 11.30
C ILE A 101 -28.51 -0.45 10.47
N THR A 102 -29.26 -1.32 11.13
CA THR A 102 -30.02 -2.42 10.52
C THR A 102 -31.50 -2.08 10.56
N LEU A 103 -32.11 -1.97 9.38
CA LEU A 103 -33.54 -1.76 9.21
C LEU A 103 -34.24 -3.12 9.07
N ALA A 104 -35.03 -3.49 10.08
CA ALA A 104 -35.79 -4.72 10.05
C ALA A 104 -37.07 -4.57 9.21
N PRO A 105 -37.64 -5.68 8.71
CA PRO A 105 -38.86 -5.67 7.91
C PRO A 105 -40.02 -4.91 8.59
N GLY A 106 -40.59 -3.93 7.90
CA GLY A 106 -41.72 -3.12 8.41
C GLY A 106 -41.32 -1.93 9.29
N SER A 107 -40.03 -1.69 9.48
CA SER A 107 -39.53 -0.46 10.08
C SER A 107 -39.82 0.76 9.19
N ARG A 108 -40.04 1.93 9.81
CA ARG A 108 -40.30 3.17 9.07
C ARG A 108 -39.67 4.40 9.72
N ILE A 109 -38.97 5.19 8.93
CA ILE A 109 -38.47 6.52 9.31
C ILE A 109 -39.24 7.54 8.48
N ARG A 110 -40.00 8.42 9.12
CA ARG A 110 -40.85 9.42 8.43
C ARG A 110 -40.09 10.70 8.03
N GLY A 111 -38.91 10.94 8.63
CA GLY A 111 -38.00 12.04 8.28
C GLY A 111 -36.77 11.58 7.51
N ASP A 112 -35.71 12.40 7.55
CA ASP A 112 -34.43 12.12 6.90
C ASP A 112 -33.59 11.11 7.71
N LEU A 113 -32.78 10.31 7.01
CA LEU A 113 -31.80 9.39 7.62
C LEU A 113 -30.39 9.83 7.28
N THR A 114 -29.59 10.20 8.28
CA THR A 114 -28.17 10.51 8.11
C THR A 114 -27.29 9.55 8.90
N VAL A 115 -26.38 8.85 8.22
CA VAL A 115 -25.41 7.93 8.84
C VAL A 115 -23.99 8.40 8.56
N VAL A 116 -23.18 8.47 9.61
CA VAL A 116 -21.80 8.98 9.56
C VAL A 116 -20.86 7.96 10.18
N GLY A 117 -19.81 7.55 9.47
CA GLY A 117 -18.81 6.61 9.94
C GLY A 117 -19.35 5.18 10.14
N GLY A 118 -20.42 4.81 9.42
CA GLY A 118 -21.06 3.50 9.50
C GLY A 118 -21.89 3.18 8.25
N VAL A 119 -22.45 1.98 8.19
CA VAL A 119 -23.21 1.46 7.04
C VAL A 119 -24.71 1.31 7.36
N ILE A 120 -25.52 1.31 6.31
CA ILE A 120 -26.96 1.03 6.38
C ILE A 120 -27.21 -0.36 5.79
N ILE A 121 -27.86 -1.22 6.56
CA ILE A 121 -28.22 -2.60 6.18
C ILE A 121 -29.76 -2.70 6.17
N GLY A 122 -30.34 -3.28 5.12
CA GLY A 122 -31.80 -3.51 5.04
C GLY A 122 -32.62 -2.32 4.53
N LEU A 123 -32.04 -1.41 3.73
CA LEU A 123 -32.76 -0.30 3.07
C LEU A 123 -33.94 -0.78 2.21
N GLU A 124 -33.85 -2.00 1.69
CA GLU A 124 -34.90 -2.69 0.94
C GLU A 124 -35.99 -3.32 1.83
N GLN A 125 -35.76 -3.41 3.14
CA GLN A 125 -36.64 -4.07 4.12
C GLN A 125 -37.39 -3.06 5.00
N GLY A 126 -36.82 -1.88 5.22
CA GLY A 126 -37.44 -0.74 5.90
C GLY A 126 -37.83 0.39 4.94
N GLN A 127 -38.69 1.30 5.39
CA GLN A 127 -39.11 2.46 4.61
C GLN A 127 -38.53 3.76 5.20
N VAL A 128 -37.88 4.58 4.37
CA VAL A 128 -37.48 5.96 4.72
C VAL A 128 -38.26 6.92 3.82
N ASP A 129 -39.06 7.79 4.42
CA ASP A 129 -39.89 8.74 3.67
C ASP A 129 -39.10 10.00 3.24
N GLY A 130 -38.01 10.33 3.95
CA GLY A 130 -37.11 11.46 3.67
C GLY A 130 -35.84 11.08 2.90
N VAL A 131 -34.84 11.97 2.93
CA VAL A 131 -33.55 11.80 2.23
C VAL A 131 -32.60 10.92 3.03
N VAL A 132 -32.00 9.93 2.37
CA VAL A 132 -30.93 9.10 2.94
C VAL A 132 -29.57 9.69 2.59
N THR A 133 -28.79 10.04 3.61
CA THR A 133 -27.43 10.59 3.47
C THR A 133 -26.43 9.71 4.22
N THR A 134 -25.38 9.25 3.55
CA THR A 134 -24.34 8.41 4.16
C THR A 134 -22.97 9.03 3.96
N TYR A 135 -22.20 9.14 5.04
CA TYR A 135 -20.79 9.50 5.03
C TYR A 135 -19.98 8.35 5.60
N THR A 136 -19.03 7.83 4.82
CA THR A 136 -18.09 6.78 5.23
C THR A 136 -17.03 7.28 6.23
N ALA A 137 -16.84 8.60 6.29
CA ALA A 137 -15.90 9.27 7.18
C ALA A 137 -16.37 9.25 8.65
N ILE A 138 -15.48 8.85 9.55
CA ILE A 138 -15.72 8.84 11.01
C ILE A 138 -15.70 10.28 11.54
N LEU A 139 -16.70 10.64 12.36
CA LEU A 139 -16.74 11.93 13.04
C LEU A 139 -16.00 11.85 14.38
N ARG A 140 -14.86 12.55 14.51
CA ARG A 140 -14.15 12.66 15.80
C ARG A 140 -14.82 13.72 16.69
N TYR A 141 -15.22 13.32 17.89
CA TYR A 141 -15.90 14.19 18.85
C TYR A 141 -15.41 13.96 20.29
N ARG A 142 -15.57 14.98 21.14
CA ARG A 142 -15.43 14.85 22.60
C ARG A 142 -16.80 15.00 23.24
N ARG A 143 -17.11 14.20 24.26
CA ARG A 143 -18.31 14.40 25.07
C ARG A 143 -18.09 15.57 26.04
N VAL A 144 -19.04 16.49 26.09
CA VAL A 144 -19.09 17.63 27.01
C VAL A 144 -20.41 17.59 27.77
N ASP A 145 -20.52 18.32 28.88
CA ASP A 145 -21.75 18.33 29.68
C ASP A 145 -22.95 18.75 28.82
N GLY A 146 -23.85 17.79 28.59
CA GLY A 146 -25.06 18.00 27.80
C GLY A 146 -24.88 17.96 26.27
N GLY A 147 -23.80 17.40 25.71
CA GLY A 147 -23.65 17.28 24.25
C GLY A 147 -22.33 16.66 23.77
N ILE A 148 -22.03 16.86 22.48
CA ILE A 148 -20.75 16.53 21.85
C ILE A 148 -20.13 17.76 21.21
N GLU A 149 -18.81 17.87 21.22
CA GLU A 149 -18.06 18.93 20.54
C GLU A 149 -17.19 18.33 19.44
N TYR A 150 -17.09 19.04 18.31
CA TYR A 150 -16.26 18.60 17.18
C TYR A 150 -14.80 18.63 17.59
N LEU A 151 -14.10 17.50 17.50
CA LEU A 151 -12.67 17.49 17.78
C LEU A 151 -11.87 17.98 16.57
N GLY A 152 -12.36 17.73 15.35
CA GLY A 152 -11.66 18.02 14.09
C GLY A 152 -10.21 17.55 14.05
N SER A 153 -9.56 17.76 12.92
CA SER A 153 -8.11 17.86 12.86
C SER A 153 -7.76 19.32 13.14
N GLN A 154 -7.77 19.73 14.41
CA GLN A 154 -7.15 20.99 14.83
C GLN A 154 -5.77 20.69 15.41
N PRO A 155 -4.70 21.33 14.89
CA PRO A 155 -3.43 21.32 15.58
C PRO A 155 -3.63 21.96 16.95
N ARG A 156 -3.11 21.30 17.98
CA ARG A 156 -3.03 21.86 19.33
C ARG A 156 -2.36 23.22 19.23
N THR A 157 -3.07 24.30 19.57
CA THR A 157 -2.42 25.55 19.99
C THR A 157 -1.76 25.27 21.33
N TYR A 158 -0.58 24.66 21.28
CA TYR A 158 0.35 24.63 22.39
C TYR A 158 0.78 26.08 22.61
N GLN A 159 0.42 26.68 23.74
CA GLN A 159 1.09 27.89 24.23
C GLN A 159 2.35 27.43 24.98
N PRO A 160 3.56 27.55 24.40
CA PRO A 160 4.77 27.31 25.15
C PRO A 160 5.01 28.54 26.02
N THR A 161 4.78 28.40 27.32
CA THR A 161 5.46 29.23 28.31
C THR A 161 6.95 28.87 28.29
N GLY A 162 7.78 29.67 27.62
CA GLY A 162 9.24 29.54 27.71
C GLY A 162 9.99 29.97 26.44
N ARG A 163 10.96 30.89 26.62
CA ARG A 163 11.87 31.49 25.63
C ARG A 163 12.54 30.45 24.72
N THR A 164 12.70 30.68 23.40
CA THR A 164 13.76 31.50 22.78
C THR A 164 13.35 31.84 21.34
N ARG A 165 13.35 33.12 20.92
CA ARG A 165 12.97 33.53 19.55
C ARG A 165 14.17 33.43 18.60
N LEU A 166 14.28 32.34 17.85
CA LEU A 166 14.96 32.38 16.54
C LEU A 166 13.98 32.99 15.52
N HIS A 167 14.36 34.08 14.86
CA HIS A 167 13.59 34.64 13.75
C HIS A 167 13.82 33.76 12.51
N LEU A 168 12.88 32.86 12.22
CA LEU A 168 12.77 32.20 10.92
C LEU A 168 11.83 33.03 10.01
N PRO A 169 12.08 33.07 8.69
CA PRO A 169 11.27 33.85 7.74
C PRO A 169 9.78 33.47 7.80
N SER A 170 8.91 34.47 7.62
CA SER A 170 7.46 34.38 7.83
C SER A 170 6.77 33.53 6.74
N TRP A 171 6.69 32.23 6.96
CA TRP A 171 5.69 31.35 6.35
C TRP A 171 4.51 31.22 7.33
N GLU A 172 3.27 31.23 6.84
CA GLU A 172 2.09 30.97 7.68
C GLU A 172 2.28 29.63 8.40
N LEU A 173 2.25 29.65 9.74
CA LEU A 173 2.50 28.50 10.62
C LEU A 173 1.60 27.32 10.22
N GLY A 174 2.18 26.34 9.54
CA GLY A 174 1.55 25.04 9.29
C GLY A 174 1.90 24.03 10.39
N GLU A 175 2.01 22.75 10.03
CA GLU A 175 2.35 21.68 10.97
C GLU A 175 3.86 21.43 11.00
N SER A 176 4.40 21.23 12.20
CA SER A 176 5.79 20.82 12.40
C SER A 176 5.83 19.67 13.39
N GLU A 177 6.44 18.55 13.00
CA GLU A 177 6.62 17.37 13.85
C GLU A 177 8.08 16.91 13.82
N ILE A 178 8.51 16.27 14.92
CA ILE A 178 9.73 15.46 14.89
C ILE A 178 9.30 14.05 14.49
N PHE A 179 9.72 13.65 13.31
CA PHE A 179 9.45 12.35 12.74
C PHE A 179 10.51 11.37 13.23
N VAL A 180 10.06 10.23 13.76
CA VAL A 180 10.90 9.08 14.11
C VAL A 180 10.27 7.86 13.47
N SER A 181 11.04 7.16 12.62
CA SER A 181 10.57 5.94 11.95
C SER A 181 11.68 4.93 11.87
N ALA A 182 11.39 3.71 12.30
CA ALA A 182 12.18 2.56 11.88
C ALA A 182 11.97 2.33 10.37
N ARG A 183 13.03 1.97 9.66
CA ARG A 183 13.00 1.52 8.27
C ARG A 183 13.04 -0.01 8.21
N ALA A 184 13.03 -0.57 7.01
CA ALA A 184 13.03 -2.00 6.80
C ALA A 184 14.29 -2.65 7.38
N TYR A 185 14.11 -3.59 8.31
CA TYR A 185 15.18 -4.44 8.80
C TYR A 185 15.82 -5.22 7.65
N ASN A 186 17.14 -5.16 7.52
CA ASN A 186 17.89 -5.78 6.43
C ASN A 186 19.30 -6.19 6.86
N ARG A 187 19.95 -7.07 6.09
CA ARG A 187 21.28 -7.62 6.45
C ARG A 187 22.45 -6.62 6.32
N ILE A 188 22.22 -5.46 5.71
CA ILE A 188 23.27 -4.46 5.49
C ILE A 188 23.31 -3.46 6.64
N GLU A 189 22.15 -2.93 7.04
CA GLU A 189 22.01 -1.82 7.98
C GLU A 189 21.44 -2.23 9.35
N ALA A 190 21.08 -3.51 9.53
CA ALA A 190 20.24 -3.99 10.61
C ALA A 190 18.89 -3.25 10.64
N LEU A 191 18.58 -2.51 11.70
CA LEU A 191 17.37 -1.66 11.81
C LEU A 191 17.75 -0.19 11.59
N PRO A 192 17.55 0.41 10.42
CA PRO A 192 17.82 1.83 10.23
C PRO A 192 16.74 2.66 10.93
N ILE A 193 17.13 3.71 11.63
CA ILE A 193 16.22 4.63 12.34
C ILE A 193 16.35 6.00 11.72
N ALA A 194 15.28 6.49 11.10
CA ALA A 194 15.19 7.83 10.54
C ALA A 194 14.61 8.80 11.58
N ILE A 195 15.32 9.88 11.88
CA ILE A 195 14.92 10.89 12.87
C ILE A 195 15.14 12.28 12.30
N GLY A 196 14.14 13.16 12.41
CA GLY A 196 14.32 14.57 12.09
C GLY A 196 13.03 15.35 11.91
N PRO A 197 13.11 16.67 11.69
CA PRO A 197 11.92 17.49 11.48
C PRO A 197 11.23 17.20 10.15
N ARG A 198 9.89 17.16 10.20
CA ARG A 198 9.00 17.33 9.06
C ARG A 198 8.17 18.58 9.28
N ILE A 199 8.24 19.50 8.33
CA ILE A 199 7.52 20.78 8.36
C ILE A 199 6.64 20.84 7.12
N THR A 200 5.36 21.12 7.30
CA THR A 200 4.42 21.38 6.20
C THR A 200 3.82 22.76 6.39
N THR A 201 3.97 23.66 5.42
CA THR A 201 3.39 25.00 5.48
C THR A 201 1.86 24.96 5.33
N ALA A 202 1.17 25.98 5.85
CA ALA A 202 -0.25 26.14 5.63
C ALA A 202 -0.56 26.67 4.22
N GLY A 203 -1.82 26.53 3.79
CA GLY A 203 -2.33 27.11 2.54
C GLY A 203 -2.77 26.10 1.49
N ARG A 204 -3.19 26.62 0.33
CA ARG A 204 -3.72 25.82 -0.81
C ARG A 204 -2.64 24.99 -1.50
N ASN A 205 -1.41 25.51 -1.51
CA ASN A 205 -0.23 24.92 -2.12
C ASN A 205 0.84 24.76 -1.05
N PRO A 206 0.68 23.79 -0.12
CA PRO A 206 1.64 23.61 0.95
C PRO A 206 3.03 23.29 0.39
N LEU A 207 4.05 23.61 1.17
CA LEU A 207 5.42 23.16 1.01
C LEU A 207 5.69 22.17 2.14
N ARG A 208 6.14 20.96 1.82
CA ARG A 208 6.64 20.00 2.80
C ARG A 208 8.16 19.91 2.71
N LEU A 209 8.80 20.13 3.85
CA LEU A 209 10.23 19.95 4.05
C LEU A 209 10.45 18.80 5.03
N GLU A 210 11.30 17.85 4.65
CA GLU A 210 11.76 16.75 5.50
C GLU A 210 13.28 16.81 5.57
N ALA A 211 13.84 16.74 6.77
CA ALA A 211 15.28 16.66 6.96
C ALA A 211 15.56 15.57 7.99
N LEU A 212 15.86 14.37 7.53
CA LEU A 212 16.00 13.18 8.36
C LEU A 212 17.46 12.72 8.38
N LEU A 213 17.97 12.46 9.57
CA LEU A 213 19.19 11.66 9.75
C LEU A 213 18.78 10.19 9.83
N VAL A 214 19.52 9.32 9.15
CA VAL A 214 19.28 7.88 9.12
C VAL A 214 20.42 7.19 9.84
N TYR A 215 20.17 6.76 11.07
CA TYR A 215 21.15 6.01 11.85
C TYR A 215 21.00 4.51 11.59
N ARG A 216 22.06 3.88 11.06
CA ARG A 216 22.13 2.45 10.81
C ARG A 216 22.61 1.76 12.08
N THR A 217 21.76 0.92 12.68
CA THR A 217 22.06 0.32 13.99
C THR A 217 23.18 -0.71 13.96
N ILE A 218 23.65 -1.10 12.77
CA ILE A 218 24.79 -2.00 12.62
C ILE A 218 26.09 -1.43 13.21
N GLY A 219 26.29 -0.10 13.17
CA GLY A 219 27.46 0.57 13.77
C GLY A 219 27.51 0.51 15.30
N GLY A 220 26.46 0.01 15.96
CA GLY A 220 26.39 -0.07 17.42
C GLY A 220 26.57 1.29 18.09
N PHE A 221 27.13 1.31 19.31
CA PHE A 221 27.25 2.55 20.10
C PHE A 221 28.38 3.49 19.65
N SER A 222 29.21 3.07 18.70
CA SER A 222 30.33 3.85 18.16
C SER A 222 30.25 3.86 16.63
N PRO A 223 29.22 4.52 16.05
CA PRO A 223 29.03 4.54 14.59
C PRO A 223 30.12 5.35 13.89
N ASP A 224 30.51 4.89 12.71
CA ASP A 224 31.36 5.65 11.80
C ASP A 224 30.51 6.47 10.82
N ASP A 225 31.13 7.33 10.02
CA ASP A 225 30.44 8.18 9.03
C ASP A 225 29.58 7.35 8.05
N SER A 226 30.03 6.13 7.72
CA SER A 226 29.32 5.22 6.82
C SER A 226 28.06 4.58 7.43
N ASP A 227 27.85 4.71 8.74
CA ASP A 227 26.67 4.24 9.47
C ASP A 227 25.59 5.33 9.60
N ILE A 228 25.88 6.54 9.12
CA ILE A 228 24.97 7.68 9.16
C ILE A 228 24.61 8.08 7.73
N GLY A 229 23.35 7.86 7.37
CA GLY A 229 22.74 8.38 6.15
C GLY A 229 21.95 9.66 6.42
N TYR A 230 21.44 10.26 5.36
CA TYR A 230 20.57 11.43 5.45
C TYR A 230 19.53 11.40 4.33
N GLU A 231 18.40 12.07 4.56
CA GLU A 231 17.33 12.25 3.60
C GLU A 231 16.75 13.65 3.77
N LEU A 232 17.07 14.54 2.83
CA LEU A 232 16.49 15.88 2.72
C LEU A 232 15.50 15.88 1.56
N ARG A 233 14.27 16.28 1.80
CA ARG A 233 13.23 16.39 0.75
C ARG A 233 12.47 17.68 0.86
N ALA A 234 12.21 18.31 -0.28
CA ALA A 234 11.35 19.47 -0.42
C ALA A 234 10.29 19.17 -1.48
N ARG A 235 9.01 19.14 -1.09
CA ARG A 235 7.86 18.92 -1.96
C ARG A 235 6.93 20.12 -1.94
N GLN A 236 6.71 20.72 -3.10
CA GLN A 236 5.78 21.83 -3.32
C GLN A 236 4.58 21.34 -4.12
N TRP A 237 3.37 21.41 -3.54
CA TRP A 237 2.14 21.18 -4.30
C TRP A 237 1.78 22.41 -5.11
N LEU A 238 1.23 22.20 -6.29
CA LEU A 238 0.86 23.24 -7.25
C LEU A 238 -0.65 23.22 -7.53
N LEU A 239 -1.15 24.30 -8.12
CA LEU A 239 -2.51 24.41 -8.69
C LEU A 239 -3.68 24.22 -7.70
N GLY A 240 -3.44 24.23 -6.38
CA GLY A 240 -4.47 24.31 -5.34
C GLY A 240 -5.28 23.04 -5.08
N HIS A 241 -5.05 21.97 -5.84
CA HIS A 241 -5.77 20.70 -5.72
C HIS A 241 -4.88 19.54 -5.22
N ARG A 242 -3.61 19.82 -4.92
CA ARG A 242 -2.59 18.82 -4.52
C ARG A 242 -2.43 17.65 -5.52
N THR A 243 -2.88 17.83 -6.75
CA THR A 243 -2.83 16.85 -7.84
C THR A 243 -1.52 16.91 -8.62
N VAL A 244 -0.82 18.03 -8.60
CA VAL A 244 0.49 18.22 -9.25
C VAL A 244 1.47 18.72 -8.20
N TRP A 245 2.69 18.20 -8.19
CA TRP A 245 3.73 18.64 -7.28
C TRP A 245 5.12 18.60 -7.92
N LEU A 246 5.97 19.50 -7.45
CA LEU A 246 7.41 19.46 -7.68
C LEU A 246 8.09 18.96 -6.42
N GLU A 247 9.09 18.10 -6.57
CA GLU A 247 9.89 17.58 -5.49
C GLU A 247 11.37 17.64 -5.85
N ALA A 248 12.21 17.97 -4.88
CA ALA A 248 13.64 17.81 -4.98
C ALA A 248 14.16 17.18 -3.69
N GLY A 249 15.18 16.36 -3.78
CA GLY A 249 15.76 15.71 -2.62
C GLY A 249 17.26 15.46 -2.76
N LEU A 250 17.89 15.28 -1.60
CA LEU A 250 19.27 14.88 -1.41
C LEU A 250 19.27 13.71 -0.43
N SER A 251 19.94 12.62 -0.74
CA SER A 251 19.93 11.45 0.14
C SER A 251 21.18 10.61 0.03
N SER A 252 21.62 10.03 1.15
CA SER A 252 22.48 8.85 1.25
C SER A 252 21.68 7.75 1.95
N ILE A 253 21.23 6.75 1.18
CA ILE A 253 20.40 5.65 1.66
C ILE A 253 20.82 4.32 1.03
N VAL A 254 20.55 3.21 1.72
CA VAL A 254 20.70 1.87 1.15
C VAL A 254 19.38 1.44 0.52
N GLU A 255 19.42 1.09 -0.76
CA GLU A 255 18.26 0.71 -1.57
C GLU A 255 18.37 -0.76 -1.99
N PRO A 256 17.29 -1.55 -1.88
CA PRO A 256 17.25 -2.87 -2.51
C PRO A 256 17.25 -2.73 -4.04
N ILE A 257 17.93 -3.65 -4.73
CA ILE A 257 17.99 -3.73 -6.20
C ILE A 257 16.59 -3.96 -6.78
N GLU A 258 15.81 -4.89 -6.20
CA GLU A 258 14.42 -5.16 -6.60
C GLU A 258 13.46 -5.07 -5.40
N ARG A 259 12.35 -4.33 -5.58
CA ARG A 259 11.30 -4.12 -4.57
C ARG A 259 9.98 -4.83 -4.88
N TRP A 260 9.79 -5.27 -6.12
CA TRP A 260 8.48 -5.65 -6.67
C TRP A 260 7.99 -7.05 -6.26
N GLN A 261 8.90 -7.91 -5.77
CA GLN A 261 8.63 -9.31 -5.45
C GLN A 261 7.96 -9.48 -4.08
N ILE A 262 8.59 -8.93 -3.03
CA ILE A 262 8.18 -9.09 -1.62
C ILE A 262 8.19 -7.73 -0.96
N THR A 263 7.27 -7.45 -0.03
CA THR A 263 7.20 -6.17 0.66
C THR A 263 8.37 -5.95 1.62
N ASN A 264 8.58 -4.69 2.05
CA ASN A 264 9.59 -4.38 3.06
C ASN A 264 9.34 -5.14 4.37
N LEU A 265 8.08 -5.18 4.82
CA LEU A 265 7.70 -5.81 6.08
C LEU A 265 7.93 -7.32 6.03
N GLU A 266 7.51 -7.99 4.96
CA GLU A 266 7.72 -9.42 4.77
C GLU A 266 9.20 -9.79 4.72
N ASN A 267 10.01 -9.05 3.96
CA ASN A 267 11.45 -9.29 3.89
C ASN A 267 12.12 -9.10 5.26
N SER A 268 11.76 -8.02 5.96
CA SER A 268 12.28 -7.72 7.29
C SER A 268 11.94 -8.79 8.32
N LEU A 269 10.67 -9.23 8.36
CA LEU A 269 10.25 -10.29 9.29
C LEU A 269 10.83 -11.65 8.91
N SER A 270 10.98 -11.93 7.62
CA SER A 270 11.66 -13.14 7.17
C SER A 270 13.11 -13.20 7.64
N LEU A 271 13.86 -12.09 7.50
CA LEU A 271 15.22 -12.01 8.00
C LEU A 271 15.25 -12.09 9.53
N PHE A 272 14.38 -11.34 10.20
CA PHE A 272 14.36 -11.24 11.65
C PHE A 272 13.99 -12.55 12.36
N LEU A 273 13.01 -13.28 11.83
CA LEU A 273 12.46 -14.49 12.42
C LEU A 273 13.20 -15.74 11.93
N PHE A 274 13.53 -15.80 10.64
CA PHE A 274 14.00 -17.01 9.95
C PHE A 274 15.40 -16.87 9.32
N ARG A 275 16.07 -15.72 9.48
CA ARG A 275 17.38 -15.42 8.87
C ARG A 275 17.41 -15.57 7.34
N ARG A 276 16.28 -15.30 6.68
CA ARG A 276 16.14 -15.33 5.22
C ARG A 276 15.87 -13.94 4.65
N ASP A 277 16.81 -13.43 3.87
CA ASP A 277 16.72 -12.13 3.19
C ASP A 277 16.62 -12.30 1.67
N TYR A 278 15.51 -11.84 1.09
CA TYR A 278 15.15 -12.02 -0.33
C TYR A 278 15.70 -10.93 -1.24
N ARG A 279 16.50 -9.97 -0.73
CA ARG A 279 16.89 -8.79 -1.51
C ARG A 279 18.37 -8.53 -1.48
N ASP A 280 18.94 -8.06 -2.58
CA ASP A 280 20.29 -7.49 -2.60
C ASP A 280 20.20 -5.97 -2.57
N TYR A 281 21.25 -5.34 -2.07
CA TYR A 281 21.23 -3.93 -1.67
C TYR A 281 22.46 -3.20 -2.17
N TYR A 282 22.32 -1.91 -2.39
CA TYR A 282 23.45 -1.02 -2.68
C TYR A 282 23.21 0.33 -2.04
N GLU A 283 24.28 1.06 -1.77
CA GLU A 283 24.17 2.43 -1.30
C GLU A 283 24.06 3.38 -2.47
N ARG A 284 23.20 4.38 -2.30
CA ARG A 284 22.95 5.42 -3.27
C ARG A 284 23.01 6.77 -2.58
N GLU A 285 23.91 7.61 -3.07
CA GLU A 285 24.13 8.95 -2.56
C GLU A 285 24.00 9.96 -3.70
N GLY A 286 23.16 10.98 -3.55
CA GLY A 286 23.01 11.98 -4.60
C GLY A 286 21.78 12.84 -4.44
N TRP A 287 21.34 13.42 -5.57
CA TRP A 287 20.17 14.29 -5.62
C TRP A 287 19.23 13.90 -6.74
N TYR A 288 17.96 14.29 -6.55
CA TYR A 288 16.93 14.11 -7.57
C TYR A 288 16.00 15.30 -7.64
N GLY A 289 15.40 15.48 -8.81
CA GLY A 289 14.30 16.39 -9.07
C GLY A 289 13.16 15.64 -9.74
N LEU A 290 11.93 15.83 -9.25
CA LEU A 290 10.74 15.11 -9.68
C LEU A 290 9.58 16.07 -9.92
N LEU A 291 8.89 15.90 -11.05
CA LEU A 291 7.57 16.45 -11.32
C LEU A 291 6.56 15.30 -11.28
N GLY A 292 5.61 15.35 -10.36
CA GLY A 292 4.59 14.32 -10.19
C GLY A 292 3.18 14.87 -10.42
N TRP A 293 2.30 14.00 -10.91
CA TRP A 293 0.89 14.31 -11.06
C TRP A 293 -0.01 13.10 -10.76
N ARG A 294 -1.24 13.38 -10.33
CA ARG A 294 -2.32 12.42 -10.13
C ARG A 294 -3.66 13.05 -10.50
N SER A 295 -4.45 12.35 -11.30
CA SER A 295 -5.78 12.79 -11.72
C SER A 295 -6.67 11.60 -12.05
N ASN A 296 -7.83 11.48 -11.38
CA ASN A 296 -8.89 10.52 -11.71
C ASN A 296 -8.38 9.09 -11.96
N GLY A 297 -7.63 8.52 -11.01
CA GLY A 297 -7.05 7.18 -11.12
C GLY A 297 -5.76 7.09 -11.95
N PHE A 298 -5.43 8.09 -12.77
CA PHE A 298 -4.14 8.16 -13.45
C PHE A 298 -3.11 8.85 -12.56
N PHE A 299 -1.86 8.39 -12.64
CA PHE A 299 -0.73 9.06 -12.02
C PHE A 299 0.52 8.93 -12.88
N GLY A 300 1.49 9.80 -12.61
CA GLY A 300 2.80 9.67 -13.22
C GLY A 300 3.82 10.63 -12.64
N SER A 301 5.06 10.44 -13.06
CA SER A 301 6.18 11.29 -12.71
C SER A 301 7.22 11.36 -13.84
N VAL A 302 7.93 12.48 -13.86
CA VAL A 302 9.20 12.65 -14.57
C VAL A 302 10.24 12.97 -13.50
N GLU A 303 11.30 12.20 -13.44
CA GLU A 303 12.34 12.32 -12.43
C GLU A 303 13.72 12.32 -13.08
N PHE A 304 14.55 13.27 -12.69
CA PHE A 304 15.98 13.28 -13.01
C PHE A 304 16.76 12.94 -11.74
N ARG A 305 17.75 12.06 -11.85
CA ARG A 305 18.64 11.65 -10.76
C ARG A 305 20.10 11.79 -11.17
N ASP A 306 20.91 12.20 -10.22
CA ASP A 306 22.37 12.25 -10.28
C ASP A 306 22.88 11.63 -8.98
N GLU A 307 23.39 10.40 -9.09
CA GLU A 307 23.63 9.52 -7.96
C GLU A 307 24.97 8.81 -8.09
N SER A 308 25.68 8.68 -6.97
CA SER A 308 26.83 7.83 -6.78
C SER A 308 26.39 6.52 -6.13
N HIS A 309 26.81 5.40 -6.69
CA HIS A 309 26.49 4.05 -6.27
C HIS A 309 27.71 3.40 -5.62
N ARG A 310 27.51 2.82 -4.42
CA ARG A 310 28.56 2.12 -3.69
C ARG A 310 28.09 0.74 -3.25
N GLU A 311 29.03 -0.20 -3.25
CA GLU A 311 28.82 -1.54 -2.72
C GLU A 311 28.63 -1.50 -1.20
N ARG A 312 27.88 -2.49 -0.70
CA ARG A 312 27.72 -2.70 0.74
C ARG A 312 27.94 -4.16 1.07
N GLU A 313 28.73 -4.39 2.11
CA GLU A 313 29.04 -5.72 2.60
C GLU A 313 27.89 -6.30 3.42
N THR A 314 27.81 -7.63 3.45
CA THR A 314 26.85 -8.34 4.31
C THR A 314 27.34 -8.32 5.75
N ASN A 315 26.46 -7.88 6.65
CA ASN A 315 26.75 -7.84 8.08
C ASN A 315 26.04 -8.97 8.82
N ASN A 316 26.61 -9.38 9.96
CA ASN A 316 25.97 -10.35 10.84
C ASN A 316 24.93 -9.66 11.73
N VAL A 317 23.67 -9.72 11.31
CA VAL A 317 22.55 -9.11 12.04
C VAL A 317 21.85 -10.12 12.98
N TRP A 318 21.24 -9.61 14.03
CA TRP A 318 20.61 -10.44 15.07
C TRP A 318 19.27 -11.03 14.62
N THR A 319 18.96 -12.26 15.05
CA THR A 319 17.70 -12.97 14.71
C THR A 319 17.13 -13.69 15.94
N ILE A 320 15.81 -13.91 15.99
CA ILE A 320 15.15 -14.41 17.22
C ILE A 320 14.98 -15.92 17.28
N PHE A 321 14.48 -16.58 16.22
CA PHE A 321 13.94 -17.94 16.36
C PHE A 321 14.83 -19.02 15.73
N PHE A 322 15.18 -18.89 14.45
CA PHE A 322 15.80 -19.98 13.69
C PHE A 322 17.14 -19.59 13.06
N ASN A 323 17.97 -20.59 12.80
CA ASN A 323 19.20 -20.49 11.99
C ASN A 323 20.24 -19.48 12.49
N LYS A 324 20.27 -19.17 13.79
CA LYS A 324 21.14 -18.12 14.37
C LYS A 324 22.63 -18.31 14.04
N ASP A 325 23.04 -19.55 13.87
CA ASP A 325 24.43 -19.95 13.63
C ASP A 325 24.77 -20.04 12.12
N ASP A 326 23.78 -19.93 11.23
CA ASP A 326 24.00 -19.99 9.79
C ASP A 326 24.62 -18.67 9.29
N GLU A 327 25.51 -18.75 8.31
CA GLU A 327 26.01 -17.56 7.62
C GLU A 327 24.93 -16.94 6.72
N LEU A 328 24.80 -15.62 6.76
CA LEU A 328 23.95 -14.90 5.83
C LEU A 328 24.58 -14.93 4.45
N ARG A 329 23.75 -15.10 3.41
CA ARG A 329 24.22 -15.08 2.03
C ARG A 329 24.98 -13.78 1.72
N PRO A 330 26.02 -13.83 0.87
CA PRO A 330 26.69 -12.63 0.39
C PRO A 330 25.71 -11.72 -0.36
N ASN A 331 26.03 -10.43 -0.36
CA ASN A 331 25.33 -9.42 -1.13
C ASN A 331 25.87 -9.43 -2.57
N ALA A 332 25.00 -9.19 -3.55
CA ALA A 332 25.44 -9.06 -4.94
C ALA A 332 26.40 -7.84 -5.07
N ALA A 333 27.51 -8.05 -5.76
CA ALA A 333 28.41 -6.97 -6.16
C ALA A 333 27.74 -6.14 -7.26
N ILE A 334 27.99 -4.83 -7.23
CA ILE A 334 27.39 -3.87 -8.16
C ILE A 334 28.45 -3.17 -8.97
N GLU A 335 28.07 -2.57 -10.10
CA GLU A 335 28.98 -1.69 -10.83
C GLU A 335 28.97 -0.33 -10.14
N ALA A 336 30.07 0.02 -9.47
CA ALA A 336 30.16 1.20 -8.60
C ALA A 336 30.58 2.45 -9.37
N GLY A 337 30.12 3.62 -8.94
CA GLY A 337 30.43 4.89 -9.61
C GLY A 337 29.21 5.77 -9.75
N ASP A 338 29.24 6.71 -10.69
CA ASP A 338 28.22 7.75 -10.82
C ASP A 338 27.26 7.42 -11.98
N LEU A 339 25.97 7.63 -11.77
CA LEU A 339 24.92 7.41 -12.75
C LEU A 339 23.98 8.62 -12.78
N ASN A 340 23.78 9.17 -13.98
CA ASN A 340 22.76 10.16 -14.26
C ASN A 340 21.63 9.49 -15.03
N SER A 341 20.40 9.59 -14.52
CA SER A 341 19.26 8.95 -15.16
C SER A 341 18.04 9.86 -15.26
N LEU A 342 17.28 9.68 -16.34
CA LEU A 342 15.96 10.26 -16.51
C LEU A 342 14.93 9.12 -16.45
N ILE A 343 13.99 9.23 -15.52
CA ILE A 343 13.00 8.21 -15.22
C ILE A 343 11.60 8.79 -15.48
N PHE A 344 10.85 8.11 -16.32
CA PHE A 344 9.46 8.40 -16.58
C PHE A 344 8.60 7.28 -16.01
N THR A 345 7.62 7.61 -15.18
CA THR A 345 6.65 6.64 -14.65
C THR A 345 5.24 7.08 -14.98
N VAL A 346 4.41 6.15 -15.42
CA VAL A 346 2.97 6.34 -15.58
C VAL A 346 2.23 5.14 -15.02
N GLY A 347 1.02 5.39 -14.51
CA GLY A 347 0.20 4.35 -13.98
C GLY A 347 -1.28 4.68 -13.93
N VAL A 348 -2.06 3.63 -13.72
CA VAL A 348 -3.50 3.65 -13.57
C VAL A 348 -3.85 2.86 -12.32
N ASP A 349 -4.59 3.47 -11.40
CA ASP A 349 -5.14 2.84 -10.22
C ASP A 349 -6.63 3.13 -10.16
N THR A 350 -7.42 2.09 -10.44
CA THR A 350 -8.88 2.10 -10.31
C THR A 350 -9.34 0.97 -9.39
N ARG A 351 -8.45 0.48 -8.51
CA ARG A 351 -8.81 -0.56 -7.55
C ARG A 351 -9.91 -0.07 -6.62
N THR A 352 -10.76 -0.98 -6.19
CA THR A 352 -11.81 -0.68 -5.19
C THR A 352 -11.24 -0.40 -3.81
N ASP A 353 -10.13 -1.06 -3.47
CA ASP A 353 -9.40 -0.94 -2.22
C ASP A 353 -7.91 -1.23 -2.49
N GLU A 354 -7.00 -0.55 -1.78
CA GLU A 354 -5.56 -0.69 -2.00
C GLU A 354 -4.97 -1.98 -1.42
N MET A 355 -5.53 -2.47 -0.30
CA MET A 355 -5.06 -3.65 0.42
C MET A 355 -5.84 -4.90 0.00
N TRP A 356 -7.15 -4.77 -0.23
CA TRP A 356 -8.04 -5.88 -0.53
C TRP A 356 -8.84 -5.63 -1.82
N PRO A 357 -8.16 -5.52 -2.99
CA PRO A 357 -8.82 -5.21 -4.24
C PRO A 357 -9.83 -6.32 -4.62
N LEU A 358 -11.09 -5.94 -4.80
CA LEU A 358 -12.15 -6.83 -5.29
C LEU A 358 -12.33 -6.70 -6.81
N SER A 359 -12.12 -5.48 -7.33
CA SER A 359 -12.14 -5.20 -8.75
C SER A 359 -11.28 -3.98 -9.10
N GLY A 360 -11.08 -3.74 -10.39
CA GLY A 360 -10.32 -2.60 -10.91
C GLY A 360 -8.97 -3.01 -11.50
N TRP A 361 -8.13 -2.00 -11.71
CA TRP A 361 -6.82 -2.09 -12.33
C TRP A 361 -5.77 -1.45 -11.44
N TYR A 362 -4.57 -2.03 -11.41
CA TYR A 362 -3.38 -1.35 -10.89
C TYR A 362 -2.22 -1.65 -11.83
N ASN A 363 -1.84 -0.64 -12.61
CA ASN A 363 -0.87 -0.77 -13.67
C ASN A 363 0.20 0.29 -13.50
N THR A 364 1.46 -0.09 -13.61
CA THR A 364 2.61 0.81 -13.64
C THR A 364 3.51 0.46 -14.81
N PHE A 365 4.01 1.51 -15.47
CA PHE A 365 5.06 1.42 -16.47
C PHE A 365 6.10 2.46 -16.14
N SER A 366 7.36 2.04 -16.06
CA SER A 366 8.50 2.94 -15.92
C SER A 366 9.50 2.74 -17.05
N LEU A 367 10.11 3.85 -17.47
CA LEU A 367 11.19 3.90 -18.43
C LEU A 367 12.33 4.69 -17.81
N GLU A 368 13.50 4.09 -17.68
CA GLU A 368 14.72 4.72 -17.18
C GLU A 368 15.73 4.77 -18.31
N GLN A 369 16.23 5.97 -18.60
CA GLN A 369 17.29 6.20 -19.55
C GLN A 369 18.53 6.71 -18.81
N ALA A 370 19.66 6.05 -18.98
CA ALA A 370 20.96 6.60 -18.59
C ALA A 370 21.28 7.76 -19.54
N VAL A 371 21.53 8.92 -18.97
CA VAL A 371 21.85 10.15 -19.72
C VAL A 371 23.29 10.61 -19.48
N GLY A 372 24.03 9.87 -18.65
CA GLY A 372 25.43 10.10 -18.35
C GLY A 372 25.88 9.31 -17.12
N GLY A 373 27.13 9.51 -16.74
CA GLY A 373 27.76 8.81 -15.62
C GLY A 373 28.67 7.67 -16.08
N ARG A 374 29.46 7.15 -15.15
CA ARG A 374 30.37 6.02 -15.35
C ARG A 374 30.27 5.07 -14.18
N LEU A 375 29.96 3.81 -14.47
CA LEU A 375 29.98 2.72 -13.50
C LEU A 375 31.15 1.79 -13.84
N ASP A 376 31.97 1.46 -12.84
CA ASP A 376 33.27 0.78 -12.96
C ASP A 376 34.19 1.41 -14.03
N GLY A 377 34.09 2.73 -14.17
CA GLY A 377 34.83 3.47 -15.18
C GLY A 377 34.36 3.24 -16.61
N VAL A 378 33.18 2.65 -16.85
CA VAL A 378 32.54 2.50 -18.17
C VAL A 378 31.37 3.48 -18.28
N GLU A 379 31.33 4.25 -19.36
CA GLU A 379 30.23 5.19 -19.64
C GLU A 379 28.92 4.43 -19.88
N GLN A 380 27.83 4.94 -19.31
CA GLN A 380 26.55 4.26 -19.29
C GLN A 380 25.62 4.81 -20.37
N ASP A 381 25.20 3.96 -21.31
CA ASP A 381 24.16 4.26 -22.30
C ASP A 381 23.17 3.11 -22.37
N PHE A 382 22.17 3.09 -21.48
CA PHE A 382 21.08 2.12 -21.53
C PHE A 382 19.73 2.80 -21.40
N THR A 383 18.71 2.17 -21.98
CA THR A 383 17.31 2.47 -21.72
C THR A 383 16.63 1.19 -21.27
N ARG A 384 16.02 1.18 -20.09
CA ARG A 384 15.27 0.03 -19.58
C ARG A 384 13.84 0.38 -19.32
N PHE A 385 12.98 -0.62 -19.39
CA PHE A 385 11.60 -0.49 -18.94
C PHE A 385 11.29 -1.51 -17.85
N PHE A 386 10.28 -1.18 -17.05
CA PHE A 386 9.65 -2.11 -16.13
C PHE A 386 8.14 -1.91 -16.22
N LEU A 387 7.40 -3.02 -16.25
CA LEU A 387 5.96 -3.08 -16.35
C LEU A 387 5.43 -3.96 -15.21
N ASP A 388 4.42 -3.49 -14.49
CA ASP A 388 3.62 -4.29 -13.57
C ASP A 388 2.14 -4.00 -13.86
N PHE A 389 1.45 -4.99 -14.39
CA PHE A 389 0.09 -4.88 -14.86
C PHE A 389 -0.80 -5.81 -14.06
N ARG A 390 -1.78 -5.28 -13.33
CA ARG A 390 -2.66 -6.05 -12.46
C ARG A 390 -4.13 -5.79 -12.75
N ARG A 391 -4.91 -6.87 -12.79
CA ARG A 391 -6.34 -6.84 -13.04
C ARG A 391 -7.08 -7.72 -12.04
N TYR A 392 -8.07 -7.14 -11.38
CA TYR A 392 -8.90 -7.83 -10.40
C TYR A 392 -10.33 -7.99 -10.92
N PHE A 393 -10.81 -9.23 -11.05
CA PHE A 393 -12.16 -9.55 -11.47
C PHE A 393 -12.96 -10.06 -10.28
N ARG A 394 -14.03 -9.35 -9.91
CA ARG A 394 -15.01 -9.87 -8.96
C ARG A 394 -15.79 -11.00 -9.63
N VAL A 395 -15.62 -12.22 -9.14
CA VAL A 395 -16.31 -13.42 -9.66
C VAL A 395 -17.63 -13.61 -8.93
N SER A 396 -17.67 -13.35 -7.62
CA SER A 396 -18.85 -13.48 -6.77
C SER A 396 -18.88 -12.41 -5.69
N HIS A 397 -19.82 -12.48 -4.75
CA HIS A 397 -19.85 -11.54 -3.62
C HIS A 397 -18.59 -11.58 -2.75
N GLY A 398 -17.96 -12.76 -2.59
CA GLY A 398 -16.76 -12.99 -1.77
C GLY A 398 -15.60 -13.63 -2.52
N SER A 399 -15.65 -13.71 -3.86
CA SER A 399 -14.59 -14.34 -4.67
C SER A 399 -14.02 -13.39 -5.72
N VAL A 400 -12.69 -13.44 -5.90
CA VAL A 400 -11.91 -12.58 -6.78
C VAL A 400 -10.95 -13.44 -7.59
N LEU A 401 -10.84 -13.15 -8.89
CA LEU A 401 -9.75 -13.61 -9.74
C LEU A 401 -8.81 -12.42 -9.99
N ALA A 402 -7.60 -12.48 -9.44
CA ALA A 402 -6.54 -11.50 -9.65
C ALA A 402 -5.54 -12.04 -10.68
N LEU A 403 -5.20 -11.23 -11.67
CA LEU A 403 -4.18 -11.53 -12.68
C LEU A 403 -3.09 -10.47 -12.61
N ARG A 404 -1.83 -10.88 -12.70
CA ARG A 404 -0.66 -10.01 -12.80
C ARG A 404 0.25 -10.43 -13.94
N LEU A 405 0.76 -9.44 -14.66
CA LEU A 405 1.85 -9.58 -15.61
C LEU A 405 2.93 -8.57 -15.21
N ALA A 406 4.11 -9.06 -14.85
CA ALA A 406 5.28 -8.25 -14.58
C ALA A 406 6.39 -8.58 -15.59
N GLY A 407 7.17 -7.58 -15.97
CA GLY A 407 8.30 -7.80 -16.85
C GLY A 407 9.16 -6.56 -17.01
N GLY A 408 10.43 -6.76 -17.31
CA GLY A 408 11.38 -5.67 -17.41
C GLY A 408 12.68 -6.10 -18.08
N GLY A 409 13.39 -5.11 -18.61
CA GLY A 409 14.68 -5.30 -19.25
C GLY A 409 15.07 -4.15 -20.18
N PRO A 410 16.18 -4.29 -20.92
CA PRO A 410 16.63 -3.25 -21.83
C PRO A 410 15.67 -3.09 -23.01
N PHE A 411 15.36 -1.85 -23.32
CA PHE A 411 14.61 -1.39 -24.49
C PHE A 411 15.53 -0.77 -25.56
N GLY A 412 16.76 -0.41 -25.20
CA GLY A 412 17.79 0.10 -26.09
C GLY A 412 19.10 0.38 -25.36
N GLY A 413 20.16 0.65 -26.12
CA GLY A 413 21.50 0.89 -25.57
C GLY A 413 22.23 -0.41 -25.19
N ASP A 414 23.17 -0.27 -24.26
CA ASP A 414 24.03 -1.31 -23.70
C ASP A 414 23.29 -2.24 -22.73
N ARG A 415 24.01 -3.26 -22.26
CA ARG A 415 23.54 -4.17 -21.21
C ARG A 415 23.28 -3.38 -19.92
N LEU A 416 22.28 -3.83 -19.17
CA LEU A 416 21.93 -3.28 -17.87
C LEU A 416 23.03 -3.59 -16.85
N PRO A 417 23.44 -2.59 -16.05
CA PRO A 417 24.38 -2.82 -14.97
C PRO A 417 23.79 -3.75 -13.91
N ALA A 418 24.64 -4.39 -13.10
CA ALA A 418 24.22 -5.36 -12.07
C ALA A 418 23.01 -4.89 -11.22
N GLN A 419 23.05 -3.67 -10.68
CA GLN A 419 21.97 -3.05 -9.89
C GLN A 419 20.69 -2.70 -10.67
N ARG A 420 20.57 -3.09 -11.94
CA ARG A 420 19.41 -2.91 -12.82
C ARG A 420 18.95 -4.21 -13.48
N GLN A 421 19.66 -5.32 -13.25
CA GLN A 421 19.28 -6.67 -13.68
C GLN A 421 18.11 -7.21 -12.84
N HIS A 422 17.60 -8.38 -13.23
CA HIS A 422 16.37 -8.97 -12.73
C HIS A 422 16.53 -10.43 -12.34
N ILE A 423 15.77 -10.85 -11.34
CA ILE A 423 15.72 -12.25 -10.90
C ILE A 423 14.26 -12.66 -10.68
N ILE A 424 13.96 -13.94 -10.87
CA ILE A 424 12.71 -14.56 -10.39
C ILE A 424 13.02 -15.85 -9.60
N GLY A 425 12.05 -16.36 -8.85
CA GLY A 425 12.19 -17.47 -7.91
C GLY A 425 11.84 -17.10 -6.47
N GLY A 426 11.11 -17.98 -5.78
CA GLY A 426 10.71 -17.81 -4.39
C GLY A 426 9.37 -17.12 -4.19
N ALA A 427 9.02 -16.88 -2.91
CA ALA A 427 7.69 -16.49 -2.46
C ALA A 427 7.06 -15.26 -3.14
N GLY A 428 7.88 -14.35 -3.69
CA GLY A 428 7.46 -13.12 -4.35
C GLY A 428 7.22 -13.20 -5.86
N SER A 429 7.56 -14.34 -6.48
CA SER A 429 7.45 -14.53 -7.93
C SER A 429 6.98 -15.93 -8.29
N LEU A 430 7.82 -16.94 -8.05
CA LEU A 430 7.55 -18.36 -8.32
C LEU A 430 7.68 -19.16 -7.01
N PRO A 431 6.62 -19.24 -6.18
CA PRO A 431 6.65 -19.83 -4.85
C PRO A 431 7.03 -21.32 -4.80
N GLY A 432 6.86 -22.06 -5.91
CA GLY A 432 7.26 -23.47 -6.02
C GLY A 432 8.77 -23.69 -6.18
N TYR A 433 9.52 -22.60 -6.37
CA TYR A 433 10.96 -22.60 -6.63
C TYR A 433 11.72 -21.93 -5.49
N ASP A 434 13.03 -22.19 -5.42
CA ASP A 434 13.87 -21.60 -4.39
C ASP A 434 13.99 -20.09 -4.59
N MET A 435 14.30 -19.41 -3.49
CA MET A 435 14.58 -17.99 -3.49
C MET A 435 15.70 -17.66 -4.49
N LEU A 436 15.42 -16.75 -5.43
CA LEU A 436 16.39 -16.25 -6.41
C LEU A 436 16.98 -17.35 -7.32
N GLU A 437 16.23 -18.43 -7.57
CA GLU A 437 16.70 -19.59 -8.36
C GLU A 437 17.01 -19.25 -9.83
N PHE A 438 16.23 -18.35 -10.44
CA PHE A 438 16.38 -17.99 -11.85
C PHE A 438 17.08 -16.65 -12.00
N ASP A 439 18.39 -16.66 -11.75
CA ASP A 439 19.28 -15.49 -11.78
C ASP A 439 20.32 -15.53 -12.91
N CYS A 440 20.07 -16.35 -13.95
CA CYS A 440 21.00 -16.54 -15.07
C CYS A 440 22.39 -17.03 -14.66
N GLY A 441 22.51 -17.69 -13.50
CA GLY A 441 23.75 -18.29 -13.01
C GLY A 441 24.62 -17.33 -12.21
N ALA A 442 24.15 -16.13 -11.89
CA ALA A 442 24.92 -15.13 -11.13
C ALA A 442 25.44 -15.70 -9.80
N ARG A 443 24.57 -16.32 -8.99
CA ARG A 443 24.95 -16.93 -7.69
C ARG A 443 25.66 -18.28 -7.82
N GLY A 444 25.68 -18.87 -9.01
CA GLY A 444 26.48 -20.08 -9.29
C GLY A 444 27.96 -19.79 -9.53
N SER A 445 28.33 -18.51 -9.73
CA SER A 445 29.72 -18.10 -9.92
C SER A 445 30.51 -18.20 -8.62
N ALA A 446 31.75 -18.68 -8.71
CA ALA A 446 32.68 -18.75 -7.57
C ALA A 446 33.04 -17.36 -7.03
N ASP A 447 32.93 -16.32 -7.86
CA ASP A 447 33.28 -14.94 -7.54
C ASP A 447 32.04 -14.08 -7.20
N PHE A 448 30.89 -14.72 -6.93
CA PHE A 448 29.66 -13.99 -6.59
C PHE A 448 29.86 -13.10 -5.36
N GLY A 449 29.44 -11.84 -5.48
CA GLY A 449 29.64 -10.81 -4.44
C GLY A 449 31.03 -10.17 -4.44
N SER A 450 31.94 -10.60 -5.32
CA SER A 450 33.24 -9.94 -5.57
C SER A 450 33.35 -9.34 -6.97
N VAL A 451 32.58 -9.87 -7.93
CA VAL A 451 32.49 -9.36 -9.30
C VAL A 451 31.06 -8.89 -9.58
N PRO A 452 30.86 -7.71 -10.18
CA PRO A 452 29.54 -7.18 -10.46
C PRO A 452 28.65 -8.17 -11.21
N GLY A 453 27.48 -8.43 -10.64
CA GLY A 453 26.53 -9.39 -11.20
C GLY A 453 25.38 -9.67 -10.23
N TYR A 454 24.15 -9.47 -10.68
CA TYR A 454 22.96 -9.70 -9.88
C TYR A 454 22.08 -10.81 -10.46
N GLY A 455 21.79 -10.75 -11.77
CA GLY A 455 20.84 -11.64 -12.39
C GLY A 455 20.76 -11.50 -13.91
N CYS A 456 19.56 -11.71 -14.45
CA CYS A 456 19.25 -11.68 -15.87
C CYS A 456 19.02 -10.26 -16.41
N GLN A 457 19.20 -10.06 -17.72
CA GLN A 457 18.91 -8.79 -18.39
C GLN A 457 17.41 -8.57 -18.60
N ARG A 458 16.65 -9.66 -18.76
CA ARG A 458 15.21 -9.61 -19.01
C ARG A 458 14.49 -10.62 -18.13
N PHE A 459 13.25 -10.31 -17.80
CA PHE A 459 12.34 -11.27 -17.20
C PHE A 459 10.89 -11.00 -17.60
N THR A 460 10.07 -12.05 -17.53
CA THR A 460 8.61 -11.98 -17.57
C THR A 460 8.03 -12.91 -16.51
N LEU A 461 6.96 -12.46 -15.88
CA LEU A 461 6.22 -13.20 -14.88
C LEU A 461 4.73 -12.99 -15.08
N PHE A 462 3.99 -14.08 -15.18
CA PHE A 462 2.54 -14.13 -15.13
C PHE A 462 2.11 -14.80 -13.84
N GLN A 463 1.13 -14.21 -13.15
CA GLN A 463 0.54 -14.76 -11.94
C GLN A 463 -0.97 -14.69 -12.04
N ALA A 464 -1.63 -15.78 -11.67
CA ALA A 464 -3.08 -15.86 -11.55
C ALA A 464 -3.42 -16.35 -10.16
N GLU A 465 -4.35 -15.66 -9.50
CA GLU A 465 -4.82 -15.98 -8.16
C GLU A 465 -6.34 -15.96 -8.12
N TYR A 466 -6.93 -17.06 -7.66
CA TYR A 466 -8.33 -17.13 -7.30
C TYR A 466 -8.47 -17.17 -5.79
N ARG A 467 -9.07 -16.14 -5.22
CA ARG A 467 -9.34 -16.02 -3.79
C ARG A 467 -10.84 -16.08 -3.53
N THR A 468 -11.26 -16.83 -2.52
CA THR A 468 -12.66 -16.88 -2.09
C THR A 468 -12.76 -16.90 -0.56
N SER A 469 -13.61 -16.05 0.00
CA SER A 469 -13.92 -16.10 1.43
C SER A 469 -14.60 -17.42 1.78
N LEU A 470 -14.24 -17.98 2.93
CA LEU A 470 -14.93 -19.11 3.54
C LEU A 470 -15.67 -18.58 4.78
N ASP A 471 -17.00 -18.69 4.79
CA ASP A 471 -17.81 -18.27 5.93
C ASP A 471 -17.77 -19.37 7.01
N PHE A 472 -16.73 -19.36 7.85
CA PHE A 472 -16.65 -20.22 9.02
C PHE A 472 -16.88 -19.41 10.30
N HIS A 473 -17.90 -19.78 11.07
CA HIS A 473 -18.15 -19.22 12.40
C HIS A 473 -17.64 -20.20 13.48
N PHE A 474 -16.43 -19.98 13.99
CA PHE A 474 -15.89 -20.76 15.11
C PHE A 474 -16.38 -20.16 16.45
N HIS A 475 -17.23 -20.91 17.15
CA HIS A 475 -17.62 -20.59 18.52
C HIS A 475 -16.87 -21.55 19.46
N TRP A 476 -15.98 -21.02 20.30
CA TRP A 476 -15.35 -21.82 21.35
C TRP A 476 -16.28 -21.78 22.57
N ASP A 477 -17.13 -22.80 22.70
CA ASP A 477 -17.99 -22.95 23.87
C ASP A 477 -17.16 -23.52 25.02
N HIS A 478 -16.91 -22.70 26.04
CA HIS A 478 -16.43 -23.22 27.31
C HIS A 478 -17.65 -23.46 28.20
N SER A 479 -18.13 -24.70 28.18
CA SER A 479 -19.04 -25.17 29.21
C SER A 479 -18.31 -25.12 30.56
N GLU A 480 -18.81 -24.26 31.45
CA GLU A 480 -18.36 -24.01 32.84
C GLU A 480 -17.37 -22.84 33.05
N ALA A 481 -17.87 -21.61 32.91
CA ALA A 481 -17.32 -20.45 33.63
C ALA A 481 -18.30 -20.02 34.75
N PRO A 482 -17.84 -19.73 35.99
CA PRO A 482 -18.70 -19.28 37.09
C PRO A 482 -19.41 -17.96 36.80
N GLN A 483 -20.67 -17.85 37.26
CA GLN A 483 -21.65 -16.82 36.88
C GLN A 483 -21.37 -15.36 37.31
N ASP A 484 -20.18 -15.04 37.82
CA ASP A 484 -19.94 -13.76 38.52
C ASP A 484 -18.85 -12.85 37.90
N ILE A 485 -18.56 -12.96 36.60
CA ILE A 485 -17.61 -12.07 35.92
C ILE A 485 -18.23 -11.44 34.65
N ASP A 486 -19.03 -10.39 34.83
CA ASP A 486 -19.49 -9.50 33.75
C ASP A 486 -18.38 -8.50 33.37
N PHE A 487 -17.35 -8.98 32.67
CA PHE A 487 -16.40 -8.12 31.94
C PHE A 487 -16.58 -8.36 30.44
N TYR A 488 -16.68 -7.25 29.69
CA TYR A 488 -16.57 -7.10 28.22
C TYR A 488 -16.35 -8.40 27.41
N GLY A 489 -17.27 -8.66 26.47
CA GLY A 489 -17.20 -9.61 25.34
C GLY A 489 -16.07 -10.62 25.35
N ASN A 490 -16.42 -11.91 25.41
CA ASN A 490 -15.53 -13.07 25.39
C ASN A 490 -14.17 -12.76 24.72
N PRO A 491 -13.07 -12.57 25.50
CA PRO A 491 -11.76 -12.18 24.96
C PRO A 491 -11.13 -13.24 24.06
N PHE A 492 -11.80 -14.39 23.88
CA PHE A 492 -11.41 -15.48 23.00
C PHE A 492 -12.38 -15.68 21.81
N ALA A 493 -13.39 -14.82 21.66
CA ALA A 493 -14.20 -14.77 20.44
C ALA A 493 -13.44 -13.94 19.39
N VAL A 494 -12.77 -14.63 18.47
CA VAL A 494 -12.14 -13.99 17.30
C VAL A 494 -12.94 -14.39 16.07
N ASP A 495 -13.61 -13.41 15.45
CA ASP A 495 -14.25 -13.59 14.15
C ASP A 495 -13.15 -13.68 13.08
N PHE A 496 -12.80 -14.91 12.69
CA PHE A 496 -11.89 -15.17 11.59
C PHE A 496 -12.69 -15.45 10.32
N ALA A 497 -12.47 -14.65 9.26
CA ALA A 497 -12.98 -14.91 7.92
C ALA A 497 -11.82 -15.38 7.02
N PRO A 498 -11.39 -16.66 7.12
CA PRO A 498 -10.32 -17.15 6.29
C PRO A 498 -10.73 -17.16 4.81
N ALA A 499 -9.79 -16.88 3.92
CA ALA A 499 -10.00 -17.04 2.49
C ALA A 499 -9.19 -18.22 1.96
N PHE A 500 -9.81 -19.03 1.10
CA PHE A 500 -9.08 -20.01 0.31
C PHE A 500 -8.47 -19.34 -0.90
N VAL A 501 -7.23 -19.71 -1.21
CA VAL A 501 -6.48 -19.19 -2.35
C VAL A 501 -6.00 -20.35 -3.20
N LEU A 502 -6.23 -20.26 -4.51
CA LEU A 502 -5.59 -21.08 -5.53
C LEU A 502 -4.77 -20.16 -6.42
N PHE A 503 -3.58 -20.60 -6.82
CA PHE A 503 -2.76 -19.81 -7.72
C PHE A 503 -1.99 -20.65 -8.72
N TYR A 504 -1.64 -19.99 -9.81
CA TYR A 504 -0.76 -20.48 -10.85
C TYR A 504 0.19 -19.34 -11.24
N ASP A 505 1.49 -19.65 -11.27
CA ASP A 505 2.51 -18.70 -11.68
C ASP A 505 3.33 -19.31 -12.82
N ALA A 506 3.75 -18.47 -13.76
CA ALA A 506 4.62 -18.85 -14.85
C ALA A 506 5.58 -17.72 -15.19
N GLY A 507 6.84 -18.02 -15.40
CA GLY A 507 7.83 -17.00 -15.69
C GLY A 507 9.05 -17.52 -16.42
N SER A 508 9.85 -16.57 -16.89
CA SER A 508 11.18 -16.82 -17.43
C SER A 508 12.06 -15.59 -17.24
N ALA A 509 13.35 -15.82 -17.05
CA ALA A 509 14.38 -14.79 -16.96
C ALA A 509 15.60 -15.21 -17.79
N TRP A 510 16.17 -14.29 -18.57
CA TRP A 510 17.24 -14.59 -19.53
C TRP A 510 18.22 -13.43 -19.76
N ASP A 511 19.43 -13.78 -20.20
CA ASP A 511 20.54 -12.87 -20.53
C ASP A 511 20.95 -12.92 -22.02
N THR A 512 20.16 -13.58 -22.87
CA THR A 512 20.45 -13.63 -24.32
C THR A 512 20.00 -12.33 -25.01
N ASP A 513 20.51 -12.10 -26.23
CA ASP A 513 20.07 -10.98 -27.09
C ASP A 513 18.64 -11.17 -27.62
N GLU A 514 17.99 -12.30 -27.31
CA GLU A 514 16.62 -12.59 -27.68
C GLU A 514 15.66 -11.53 -27.10
N GLY A 515 14.86 -10.94 -27.99
CA GLY A 515 13.84 -9.97 -27.60
C GLY A 515 12.60 -10.64 -26.97
N PHE A 516 11.78 -9.85 -26.27
CA PHE A 516 10.57 -10.33 -25.59
C PHE A 516 9.62 -11.11 -26.51
N TYR A 517 9.41 -10.66 -27.75
CA TYR A 517 8.46 -11.29 -28.66
C TYR A 517 8.91 -12.69 -29.11
N ASP A 518 10.19 -12.82 -29.44
CA ASP A 518 10.77 -14.10 -29.86
C ASP A 518 10.77 -15.07 -28.68
N HIS A 519 11.16 -14.59 -27.49
CA HIS A 519 11.17 -15.38 -26.27
C HIS A 519 9.78 -15.90 -25.89
N LEU A 520 8.74 -15.05 -25.95
CA LEU A 520 7.36 -15.44 -25.64
C LEU A 520 6.80 -16.52 -26.59
N LYS A 521 7.37 -16.68 -27.79
CA LYS A 521 6.86 -17.59 -28.81
C LYS A 521 7.69 -18.85 -29.01
N LEU A 522 8.99 -18.75 -28.79
CA LEU A 522 9.98 -19.74 -29.23
C LEU A 522 10.79 -20.33 -28.07
N SER A 523 10.75 -19.70 -26.90
CA SER A 523 11.50 -20.18 -25.74
C SER A 523 10.81 -21.39 -25.09
N ASP A 524 11.59 -22.44 -24.86
CA ASP A 524 11.21 -23.58 -24.02
C ASP A 524 11.59 -23.36 -22.54
N ASN A 525 12.19 -22.22 -22.19
CA ASN A 525 12.72 -21.92 -20.84
C ASN A 525 11.67 -21.34 -19.90
N TRP A 526 10.40 -21.69 -20.09
CA TRP A 526 9.33 -21.30 -19.18
C TRP A 526 9.25 -22.27 -18.02
N VAL A 527 9.20 -21.71 -16.82
CA VAL A 527 8.94 -22.45 -15.59
C VAL A 527 7.61 -22.01 -15.04
N ALA A 528 6.95 -22.92 -14.33
CA ALA A 528 5.64 -22.66 -13.77
C ALA A 528 5.46 -23.43 -12.47
N ASP A 529 4.63 -22.90 -11.59
CA ASP A 529 4.18 -23.58 -10.39
C ASP A 529 2.67 -23.41 -10.20
N ILE A 530 2.12 -24.26 -9.34
CA ILE A 530 0.73 -24.21 -8.92
C ILE A 530 0.67 -24.36 -7.42
N GLY A 531 -0.26 -23.68 -6.77
CA GLY A 531 -0.39 -23.81 -5.34
C GLY A 531 -1.77 -23.49 -4.80
N ALA A 532 -1.92 -23.78 -3.52
CA ALA A 532 -3.12 -23.55 -2.76
C ALA A 532 -2.77 -23.11 -1.34
N GLY A 533 -3.64 -22.33 -0.72
CA GLY A 533 -3.41 -21.87 0.64
C GLY A 533 -4.62 -21.26 1.30
N ILE A 534 -4.39 -20.78 2.52
CA ILE A 534 -5.39 -20.11 3.34
C ILE A 534 -4.82 -18.77 3.79
N GLU A 535 -5.62 -17.72 3.68
CA GLU A 535 -5.29 -16.36 4.09
C GLU A 535 -6.16 -15.91 5.27
N PHE A 536 -5.53 -15.25 6.25
CA PHE A 536 -6.15 -14.77 7.49
C PHE A 536 -5.88 -13.27 7.66
N GLY A 537 -6.70 -12.42 7.03
CA GLY A 537 -6.64 -10.97 7.23
C GLY A 537 -5.26 -10.34 7.00
N GLY A 538 -4.46 -10.92 6.10
CA GLY A 538 -3.11 -10.50 5.72
C GLY A 538 -2.05 -11.61 5.84
N LEU A 539 -2.23 -12.57 6.77
CA LEU A 539 -1.32 -13.72 6.89
C LEU A 539 -1.73 -14.84 5.93
N GLY A 540 -0.89 -15.17 4.95
CA GLY A 540 -1.11 -16.25 4.00
C GLY A 540 -0.20 -17.46 4.25
N LEU A 541 -0.80 -18.65 4.29
CA LEU A 541 -0.10 -19.94 4.36
C LEU A 541 -0.35 -20.71 3.07
N TYR A 542 0.71 -20.96 2.30
CA TYR A 542 0.60 -21.54 0.97
C TYR A 542 1.47 -22.79 0.82
N LEU A 543 0.98 -23.75 0.04
CA LEU A 543 1.75 -24.85 -0.50
C LEU A 543 1.86 -24.65 -2.01
N ALA A 544 3.08 -24.71 -2.53
CA ALA A 544 3.38 -24.51 -3.94
C ALA A 544 4.14 -25.71 -4.51
N TYR A 545 3.73 -26.17 -5.67
CA TYR A 545 4.33 -27.30 -6.37
C TYR A 545 4.88 -26.84 -7.73
N PRO A 546 6.18 -27.00 -7.98
CA PRO A 546 6.80 -26.68 -9.26
C PRO A 546 6.37 -27.68 -10.34
N LEU A 547 6.00 -27.18 -11.52
CA LEU A 547 5.55 -28.00 -12.66
C LEU A 547 6.70 -28.42 -13.58
N VAL A 548 7.87 -27.79 -13.45
CA VAL A 548 9.05 -28.04 -14.30
C VAL A 548 10.30 -28.18 -13.43
N GLY A 549 11.12 -29.20 -13.70
CA GLY A 549 12.49 -29.35 -13.20
C GLY A 549 12.65 -30.06 -11.85
N ARG A 550 11.74 -29.85 -10.89
CA ARG A 550 11.82 -30.41 -9.52
C ARG A 550 10.47 -30.96 -9.05
N ASN A 551 10.50 -31.81 -8.01
CA ASN A 551 9.33 -32.54 -7.50
C ASN A 551 9.05 -32.30 -6.00
N ASP A 552 9.61 -31.23 -5.42
CA ASP A 552 9.48 -30.95 -4.00
C ASP A 552 8.40 -29.88 -3.74
N LEU A 553 7.55 -30.15 -2.75
CA LEU A 553 6.51 -29.20 -2.32
C LEU A 553 7.12 -28.13 -1.43
N GLN A 554 6.89 -26.86 -1.78
CA GLN A 554 7.35 -25.71 -1.01
C GLN A 554 6.24 -25.19 -0.09
N PHE A 555 6.61 -24.83 1.13
CA PHE A 555 5.73 -24.12 2.06
C PHE A 555 6.13 -22.65 2.14
N VAL A 556 5.16 -21.77 1.94
CA VAL A 556 5.38 -20.33 1.85
C VAL A 556 4.47 -19.58 2.83
N LEU A 557 5.09 -18.67 3.57
CA LEU A 557 4.43 -17.74 4.49
C LEU A 557 4.46 -16.34 3.87
N ARG A 558 3.31 -15.68 3.77
CA ARG A 558 3.19 -14.26 3.35
C ARG A 558 2.47 -13.45 4.42
N LEU A 559 2.78 -12.15 4.51
CA LEU A 559 2.14 -11.21 5.43
C LEU A 559 1.34 -10.13 4.72
N ASP A 560 1.35 -10.18 3.39
CA ASP A 560 0.54 -9.35 2.52
C ASP A 560 -0.07 -10.24 1.43
N ALA A 561 -1.06 -9.69 0.71
CA ALA A 561 -1.59 -10.31 -0.49
C ALA A 561 -0.44 -10.58 -1.49
N ARG A 562 -0.57 -11.63 -2.32
CA ARG A 562 0.52 -12.02 -3.23
C ARG A 562 0.85 -10.90 -4.21
N PHE A 563 -0.17 -10.15 -4.68
CA PHE A 563 -0.04 -8.93 -5.48
C PHE A 563 -1.35 -8.12 -5.61
#